data_AF-A0A954FVZ0-F1
#
_entry.id   AF-A0A954FVZ0-F1
#
_cell.length_a   1.000
_cell.length_b   1.000
_cell.length_c   1.000
_cell.angle_alpha   90.00
_cell.angle_beta   90.00
_cell.angle_gamma   90.00
#
_symmetry.space_group_name_H-M   'P 1'
#
loop_
_entity.id
_entity.type
_entity.pdbx_description
1 polymer ?
#
loop_
_entity_poly.entity_id
_entity_poly.type
_entity_poly.pdbx_seq_one_letter_code
_entity_poly.pdbx_strand_id
1 'polypeptide(L)'
;MSFSYIVTPVTQELLEWGQQCNVPVSLETPAGRAVNRADLTTVLESLDGFTADVQGTEDQFSVQVDSIETFDWEYESPDPLMNKAFGGTHTNPKESVSIDRLNVKLQSPSLSFHGDITLIIRIAQGLAKRCGPQAAFATTDGIPAFFLPDAETPVWNEPWI
;
A
#
# COMPACT_ATOMS: atom_id res chain seq x y z
N MET A 1 15.47 -3.69 3.64
CA MET A 1 14.81 -4.24 2.43
C MET A 1 13.47 -3.55 2.34
N SER A 2 13.15 -2.92 1.22
CA SER A 2 11.80 -2.39 1.01
C SER A 2 11.00 -3.42 0.23
N PHE A 3 9.83 -3.76 0.76
CA PHE A 3 8.91 -4.71 0.16
C PHE A 3 7.84 -3.93 -0.60
N SER A 4 7.48 -4.40 -1.79
CA SER A 4 6.34 -3.87 -2.52
C SER A 4 5.13 -4.76 -2.26
N TYR A 5 3.98 -4.13 -2.05
CA TYR A 5 2.70 -4.81 -1.84
C TYR A 5 1.80 -4.55 -3.03
N ILE A 6 1.23 -5.60 -3.59
CA ILE A 6 0.24 -5.47 -4.67
C ILE A 6 -1.14 -5.56 -4.04
N VAL A 7 -1.92 -4.48 -4.13
CA VAL A 7 -3.31 -4.42 -3.70
C VAL A 7 -4.21 -4.59 -4.91
N THR A 8 -5.14 -5.54 -4.83
CA THR A 8 -6.05 -5.90 -5.92
C THR A 8 -7.43 -6.29 -5.38
N PRO A 9 -8.51 -6.17 -6.18
CA PRO A 9 -9.84 -6.61 -5.74
C PRO A 9 -9.85 -8.11 -5.47
N VAL A 10 -10.57 -8.53 -4.43
CA VAL A 10 -10.79 -9.96 -4.16
C VAL A 10 -11.54 -10.60 -5.33
N THR A 11 -11.05 -11.73 -5.79
CA THR A 11 -11.71 -12.64 -6.73
C THR A 11 -11.82 -14.03 -6.12
N GLN A 12 -12.61 -14.91 -6.74
CA GLN A 12 -12.76 -16.29 -6.29
C GLN A 12 -11.41 -17.03 -6.28
N GLU A 13 -10.59 -16.82 -7.31
CA GLU A 13 -9.26 -17.44 -7.43
C GLU A 13 -8.32 -17.00 -6.30
N LEU A 14 -8.40 -15.73 -5.88
CA LEU A 14 -7.63 -15.23 -4.75
C LEU A 14 -8.09 -15.85 -3.43
N LEU A 15 -9.40 -16.06 -3.24
CA LEU A 15 -9.93 -16.72 -2.05
C LEU A 15 -9.47 -18.18 -1.97
N GLU A 16 -9.53 -18.90 -3.09
CA GLU A 16 -9.03 -20.28 -3.20
C GLU A 16 -7.53 -20.36 -2.90
N TRP A 17 -6.75 -19.43 -3.46
CA TRP A 17 -5.32 -19.33 -3.17
C TRP A 17 -5.05 -19.01 -1.69
N GLY A 18 -5.80 -18.08 -1.10
CA GLY A 18 -5.71 -17.77 0.33
C GLY A 18 -5.94 -19.00 1.21
N GLN A 19 -6.92 -19.83 0.88
CA GLN A 19 -7.16 -21.09 1.59
C GLN A 19 -6.00 -22.08 1.43
N GLN A 20 -5.40 -22.19 0.25
CA GLN A 20 -4.19 -23.02 0.04
C GLN A 20 -3.02 -22.55 0.89
N CYS A 21 -2.93 -21.24 1.14
CA CYS A 21 -1.96 -20.64 2.04
C CYS A 21 -2.35 -20.73 3.53
N ASN A 22 -3.45 -21.41 3.90
CA ASN A 22 -4.00 -21.48 5.26
C ASN A 22 -4.44 -20.12 5.84
N VAL A 23 -4.83 -19.17 4.99
CA VAL A 23 -5.44 -17.92 5.43
C VAL A 23 -6.93 -18.18 5.73
N PRO A 24 -7.45 -17.81 6.91
CA PRO A 24 -8.80 -18.17 7.34
C PRO A 24 -9.89 -17.28 6.70
N VAL A 25 -9.87 -17.16 5.37
CA VAL A 25 -10.86 -16.40 4.60
C VAL A 25 -12.01 -17.29 4.12
N SER A 26 -13.23 -16.75 4.13
CA SER A 26 -14.41 -17.46 3.61
C SER A 26 -14.45 -17.40 2.08
N LEU A 27 -14.75 -18.53 1.41
CA LEU A 27 -15.03 -18.56 -0.03
C LEU A 27 -16.35 -17.83 -0.39
N GLU A 28 -17.19 -17.53 0.60
CA GLU A 28 -18.41 -16.74 0.40
C GLU A 28 -18.16 -15.23 0.45
N THR A 29 -16.91 -14.80 0.67
CA THR A 29 -16.54 -13.39 0.67
C THR A 29 -16.87 -12.78 -0.70
N PRO A 30 -17.64 -11.68 -0.76
CA PRO A 30 -18.00 -11.09 -2.04
C PRO A 30 -16.78 -10.52 -2.76
N ALA A 31 -16.84 -10.49 -4.09
CA ALA A 31 -15.81 -9.85 -4.89
C ALA A 31 -15.70 -8.35 -4.57
N GLY A 32 -14.47 -7.84 -4.55
CA GLY A 32 -14.23 -6.40 -4.54
C GLY A 32 -14.37 -5.80 -5.94
N ARG A 33 -14.34 -4.48 -6.03
CA ARG A 33 -14.17 -3.76 -7.30
C ARG A 33 -12.80 -3.12 -7.42
N ALA A 34 -12.34 -2.92 -8.66
CA ALA A 34 -11.11 -2.20 -8.95
C ALA A 34 -11.14 -0.79 -8.35
N VAL A 35 -10.06 -0.46 -7.66
CA VAL A 35 -9.82 0.90 -7.16
C VAL A 35 -9.57 1.81 -8.35
N ASN A 36 -10.33 2.90 -8.43
CA ASN A 36 -10.15 3.97 -9.38
C ASN A 36 -9.41 5.15 -8.68
N ARG A 37 -8.93 6.13 -9.44
CA ARG A 37 -8.16 7.25 -8.88
C ARG A 37 -8.98 8.06 -7.89
N ALA A 38 -10.28 8.26 -8.15
CA ALA A 38 -11.17 9.02 -7.28
C ALA A 38 -11.37 8.33 -5.92
N ASP A 39 -11.47 6.99 -5.92
CA ASP A 39 -11.55 6.19 -4.71
C ASP A 39 -10.30 6.32 -3.87
N LEU A 40 -9.13 6.16 -4.50
CA LEU A 40 -7.86 6.32 -3.82
C LEU A 40 -7.73 7.74 -3.26
N THR A 41 -7.99 8.77 -4.07
CA THR A 41 -7.92 10.17 -3.63
C THR A 41 -8.80 10.42 -2.41
N THR A 42 -10.04 9.92 -2.40
CA THR A 42 -10.93 10.11 -1.24
C THR A 42 -10.41 9.41 0.02
N VAL A 43 -9.82 8.22 -0.13
CA VAL A 43 -9.22 7.52 1.01
C VAL A 43 -8.02 8.30 1.55
N LEU A 44 -7.17 8.83 0.66
CA LEU A 44 -5.99 9.59 1.06
C LEU A 44 -6.36 10.92 1.73
N GLU A 45 -7.40 11.61 1.24
CA GLU A 45 -7.92 12.83 1.88
C GLU A 45 -8.49 12.58 3.28
N SER A 46 -8.85 11.33 3.62
CA SER A 46 -9.32 10.96 4.96
C SER A 46 -8.18 10.63 5.94
N LEU A 47 -6.92 10.66 5.50
CA LEU A 47 -5.77 10.37 6.35
C LEU A 47 -5.29 11.61 7.09
N ASP A 48 -5.86 11.86 8.26
CA ASP A 48 -5.37 12.91 9.16
C ASP A 48 -3.87 12.73 9.46
N GLY A 49 -3.11 13.81 9.32
CA GLY A 49 -1.66 13.83 9.56
C GLY A 49 -0.81 13.55 8.31
N PHE A 50 -1.41 13.40 7.13
CA PHE A 50 -0.70 13.10 5.89
C PHE A 50 -1.03 14.10 4.78
N THR A 51 -0.10 14.24 3.84
CA THR A 51 -0.29 14.92 2.55
C THR A 51 -0.16 13.91 1.43
N ALA A 52 -0.99 14.04 0.39
CA ALA A 52 -0.93 13.18 -0.78
C ALA A 52 -0.81 14.01 -2.06
N ASP A 53 0.13 13.64 -2.94
CA ASP A 53 0.26 14.19 -4.28
C ASP A 53 -0.09 13.11 -5.32
N VAL A 54 -1.19 13.32 -6.05
CA VAL A 54 -1.74 12.36 -7.03
C VAL A 54 -1.52 12.88 -8.44
N GLN A 55 -0.62 12.25 -9.20
CA GLN A 55 -0.26 12.64 -10.55
C GLN A 55 -0.76 11.64 -11.61
N GLY A 56 -0.94 12.10 -12.85
CA GLY A 56 -1.31 11.24 -13.98
C GLY A 56 -2.80 11.23 -14.34
N THR A 57 -3.24 10.15 -14.98
CA THR A 57 -4.62 9.93 -15.48
C THR A 57 -5.28 8.74 -14.78
N GLU A 58 -6.55 8.47 -15.08
CA GLU A 58 -7.30 7.36 -14.47
C GLU A 58 -6.65 5.98 -14.70
N ASP A 59 -6.15 5.76 -15.92
CA ASP A 59 -5.57 4.47 -16.31
C ASP A 59 -4.08 4.34 -15.94
N GLN A 60 -3.43 5.46 -15.62
CA GLN A 60 -2.00 5.54 -15.31
C GLN A 60 -1.74 6.72 -14.37
N PHE A 61 -1.68 6.42 -13.07
CA PHE A 61 -1.36 7.39 -12.04
C PHE A 61 -0.30 6.87 -11.08
N SER A 62 0.38 7.81 -10.45
CA SER A 62 1.27 7.60 -9.31
C SER A 62 0.87 8.54 -8.18
N VAL A 63 1.12 8.10 -6.95
CA VAL A 63 0.81 8.87 -5.75
C VAL A 63 1.97 8.81 -4.78
N GLN A 64 2.32 9.95 -4.22
CA GLN A 64 3.19 10.04 -3.05
C GLN A 64 2.35 10.44 -1.84
N VAL A 65 2.46 9.69 -0.75
CA VAL A 65 1.79 9.98 0.52
C VAL A 65 2.86 10.13 1.59
N ASP A 66 2.92 11.30 2.22
CA ASP A 66 3.92 11.65 3.22
C ASP A 66 3.24 12.10 4.50
N SER A 67 3.76 11.67 5.64
CA SER A 67 3.38 12.22 6.94
C SER A 67 3.78 13.70 7.04
N ILE A 68 2.91 14.51 7.65
CA ILE A 68 3.20 15.91 8.00
C ILE A 68 4.27 15.97 9.08
N GLU A 69 4.33 14.96 9.95
CA GLU A 69 5.37 14.84 10.94
C GLU A 69 6.70 14.45 10.28
N THR A 70 7.74 15.25 10.53
CA THR A 70 9.06 15.05 9.97
C THR A 70 10.08 14.67 11.04
N PHE A 71 11.22 14.14 10.59
CA PHE A 71 12.42 14.01 11.40
C PHE A 71 13.62 14.55 10.65
N ASP A 72 14.57 15.09 11.41
CA ASP A 72 15.84 15.53 10.88
C ASP A 72 16.86 14.41 10.99
N TRP A 73 17.69 14.28 9.96
CA TRP A 73 18.83 13.38 9.93
C TRP A 73 20.01 14.03 9.26
N GLU A 74 21.22 13.57 9.60
CA GLU A 74 22.46 14.06 9.02
C GLU A 74 23.17 12.91 8.32
N TYR A 75 23.58 13.15 7.08
CA TYR A 75 24.35 12.19 6.33
C TYR A 75 25.78 12.15 6.87
N GLU A 76 26.20 10.99 7.36
CA GLU A 76 27.56 10.74 7.79
C GLU A 76 28.20 9.64 6.93
N SER A 77 29.31 9.98 6.28
CA SER A 77 30.15 9.05 5.52
C SER A 77 31.61 9.18 5.93
N PRO A 78 32.39 8.08 5.91
CA PRO A 78 33.84 8.17 6.07
C PRO A 78 34.53 8.87 4.89
N ASP A 79 33.86 9.04 3.74
CA ASP A 79 34.37 9.78 2.58
C ASP A 79 34.07 11.29 2.70
N PRO A 80 35.09 12.17 2.81
CA PRO A 80 34.92 13.62 2.89
C PRO A 80 34.23 14.23 1.66
N LEU A 81 34.38 13.64 0.47
CA LEU A 81 33.70 14.12 -0.74
C LEU A 81 32.19 13.93 -0.63
N MET A 82 31.76 12.81 -0.05
CA MET A 82 30.35 12.51 0.17
C MET A 82 29.75 13.44 1.23
N ASN A 83 30.46 13.71 2.33
CA ASN A 83 29.98 14.68 3.33
C ASN A 83 29.94 16.11 2.77
N LYS A 84 30.81 16.46 1.82
CA LYS A 84 30.76 17.77 1.15
C LYS A 84 29.58 17.87 0.19
N ALA A 85 29.23 16.78 -0.48
CA ALA A 85 28.13 16.75 -1.46
C ALA A 85 26.75 16.60 -0.82
N PHE A 86 26.66 15.81 0.26
CA PHE A 86 25.40 15.40 0.88
C PHE A 86 25.31 15.70 2.38
N GLY A 87 26.32 16.32 2.99
CA GLY A 87 26.28 16.69 4.40
C GLY A 87 25.31 17.85 4.69
N GLY A 88 25.10 18.10 5.98
CA GLY A 88 24.09 19.02 6.48
C GLY A 88 22.85 18.29 6.97
N THR A 89 21.97 19.05 7.62
CA THR A 89 20.70 18.54 8.15
C THR A 89 19.68 18.41 7.02
N HIS A 90 19.11 17.21 6.89
CA HIS A 90 18.05 16.87 5.96
C HIS A 90 16.78 16.58 6.74
N THR A 91 15.65 17.00 6.22
CA THR A 91 14.33 16.77 6.83
C THR A 91 13.53 15.83 5.95
N ASN A 92 13.08 14.71 6.50
CA ASN A 92 12.27 13.71 5.81
C ASN A 92 10.94 13.48 6.56
N PRO A 93 9.87 13.07 5.85
CA PRO A 93 8.65 12.59 6.51
C PRO A 93 8.97 11.33 7.33
N LYS A 94 8.31 11.15 8.47
CA LYS A 94 8.47 9.96 9.32
C LYS A 94 7.98 8.69 8.64
N GLU A 95 6.80 8.79 8.04
CA GLU A 95 6.15 7.74 7.26
C GLU A 95 5.92 8.25 5.85
N SER A 96 6.16 7.38 4.86
CA SER A 96 5.97 7.67 3.45
C SER A 96 5.56 6.41 2.71
N VAL A 97 4.66 6.55 1.74
CA VAL A 97 4.25 5.49 0.82
C VAL A 97 4.13 6.04 -0.59
N SER A 98 4.76 5.37 -1.55
CA SER A 98 4.53 5.56 -2.99
C SER A 98 3.54 4.52 -3.49
N ILE A 99 2.60 4.93 -4.34
CA ILE A 99 1.55 4.08 -4.90
C ILE A 99 1.53 4.25 -6.42
N ASP A 100 1.61 3.14 -7.16
CA ASP A 100 1.56 3.16 -8.62
C ASP A 100 0.40 2.31 -9.15
N ARG A 101 -0.29 2.82 -10.17
CA ARG A 101 -1.29 2.04 -10.91
C ARG A 101 -0.59 0.98 -11.77
N LEU A 102 -0.90 -0.28 -11.50
CA LEU A 102 -0.50 -1.40 -12.34
C LEU A 102 -1.57 -1.65 -13.40
N ASN A 103 -1.21 -1.39 -14.66
CA ASN A 103 -2.07 -1.62 -15.81
C ASN A 103 -1.48 -2.72 -16.71
N VAL A 104 -1.68 -3.98 -16.29
CA VAL A 104 -1.23 -5.15 -17.05
C VAL A 104 -2.37 -5.63 -17.94
N LYS A 105 -2.12 -5.78 -19.24
CA LYS A 105 -3.12 -6.27 -20.20
C LYS A 105 -3.69 -7.61 -19.72
N LEU A 106 -5.02 -7.74 -19.79
CA LEU A 106 -5.78 -8.93 -19.42
C LEU A 106 -5.75 -9.28 -17.91
N GLN A 107 -5.32 -8.36 -17.04
CA GLN A 107 -5.37 -8.52 -15.60
C GLN A 107 -6.28 -7.48 -14.96
N SER A 108 -6.81 -7.80 -13.78
CA SER A 108 -7.56 -6.85 -12.97
C SER A 108 -6.65 -5.67 -12.60
N PRO A 109 -7.10 -4.42 -12.79
CA PRO A 109 -6.31 -3.26 -12.42
C PRO A 109 -5.96 -3.29 -10.93
N SER A 110 -4.67 -3.11 -10.63
CA SER A 110 -4.12 -3.27 -9.29
C SER A 110 -3.27 -2.06 -8.92
N LEU A 111 -2.87 -1.97 -7.67
CA LEU A 111 -2.00 -0.91 -7.15
C LEU A 111 -0.75 -1.53 -6.56
N SER A 112 0.42 -0.99 -6.90
CA SER A 112 1.68 -1.32 -6.22
C SER A 112 1.91 -0.29 -5.13
N PHE A 113 2.16 -0.73 -3.91
CA PHE A 113 2.46 0.09 -2.75
C PHE A 113 3.91 -0.14 -2.32
N HIS A 114 4.60 0.92 -1.96
CA HIS A 114 5.99 0.87 -1.50
C HIS A 114 6.23 1.87 -0.39
N GLY A 115 6.74 1.43 0.77
CA GLY A 115 7.06 2.33 1.88
C GLY A 115 6.65 1.78 3.24
N ASP A 116 6.15 2.65 4.11
CA ASP A 116 5.74 2.30 5.47
C ASP A 116 4.56 1.33 5.49
N ILE A 117 4.73 0.19 6.16
CA ILE A 117 3.74 -0.88 6.18
C ILE A 117 2.47 -0.50 6.94
N THR A 118 2.58 0.27 8.02
CA THR A 118 1.43 0.69 8.83
C THR A 118 0.54 1.61 8.01
N LEU A 119 1.14 2.55 7.28
CA LEU A 119 0.43 3.42 6.36
C LEU A 119 -0.22 2.64 5.20
N ILE A 120 0.47 1.65 4.62
CA ILE A 120 -0.09 0.77 3.57
C ILE A 120 -1.36 0.05 4.07
N ILE A 121 -1.32 -0.53 5.27
CA ILE A 121 -2.49 -1.18 5.88
C ILE A 121 -3.66 -0.21 5.98
N ARG A 122 -3.41 0.98 6.53
CA ARG A 122 -4.45 1.99 6.75
C ARG A 122 -5.12 2.39 5.44
N ILE A 123 -4.32 2.57 4.38
CA ILE A 123 -4.83 2.87 3.04
C ILE A 123 -5.64 1.69 2.49
N ALA A 124 -5.11 0.47 2.55
CA ALA A 124 -5.78 -0.74 2.06
C ALA A 124 -7.13 -1.00 2.78
N GLN A 125 -7.20 -0.73 4.09
CA GLN A 125 -8.45 -0.79 4.85
C GLN A 125 -9.45 0.28 4.40
N GLY A 126 -9.01 1.51 4.18
CA GLY A 126 -9.85 2.58 3.64
C GLY A 126 -10.39 2.23 2.25
N LEU A 127 -9.56 1.63 1.40
CA LEU A 127 -9.96 1.13 0.09
C LEU A 127 -10.97 -0.02 0.22
N ALA A 128 -10.78 -0.96 1.14
CA ALA A 128 -11.73 -2.06 1.35
C ALA A 128 -13.12 -1.55 1.76
N LYS A 129 -13.19 -0.57 2.67
CA LYS A 129 -14.44 0.08 3.08
C LYS A 129 -15.21 0.71 1.91
N ARG A 130 -14.49 1.21 0.90
CA ARG A 130 -15.05 1.95 -0.23
C ARG A 130 -15.31 1.09 -1.47
N CYS A 131 -14.48 0.09 -1.69
CA CYS A 131 -14.43 -0.71 -2.91
C CYS A 131 -14.85 -2.17 -2.67
N GLY A 132 -15.27 -2.53 -1.46
CA GLY A 132 -15.46 -3.93 -1.08
C GLY A 132 -14.12 -4.63 -0.84
N PRO A 133 -14.14 -5.94 -0.54
CA PRO A 133 -12.96 -6.69 -0.13
C PRO A 133 -11.76 -6.52 -1.08
N GLN A 134 -10.59 -6.26 -0.52
CA GLN A 134 -9.32 -6.18 -1.26
C GLN A 134 -8.36 -7.26 -0.74
N ALA A 135 -7.49 -7.75 -1.61
CA ALA A 135 -6.36 -8.59 -1.23
C ALA A 135 -5.07 -7.79 -1.40
N ALA A 136 -4.12 -7.96 -0.49
CA ALA A 136 -2.75 -7.50 -0.65
C ALA A 136 -1.79 -8.67 -0.49
N PHE A 137 -0.70 -8.71 -1.25
CA PHE A 137 0.36 -9.68 -1.07
C PHE A 137 1.71 -9.01 -1.31
N ALA A 138 2.72 -9.38 -0.51
CA ALA A 138 4.07 -8.91 -0.73
C ALA A 138 4.68 -9.63 -1.95
N THR A 139 5.52 -8.93 -2.69
CA THR A 139 6.24 -9.53 -3.83
C THR A 139 7.26 -10.62 -3.43
N THR A 140 7.52 -10.80 -2.13
CA THR A 140 8.59 -11.67 -1.61
C THR A 140 8.14 -13.01 -1.05
N ASP A 141 7.00 -13.05 -0.35
CA ASP A 141 6.44 -14.29 0.21
C ASP A 141 5.25 -14.81 -0.61
N GLY A 142 4.53 -13.91 -1.28
CA GLY A 142 3.32 -14.23 -2.03
C GLY A 142 2.21 -14.78 -1.13
N ILE A 143 2.09 -14.35 0.14
CA ILE A 143 0.94 -14.75 0.96
C ILE A 143 -0.10 -13.63 0.96
N PRO A 144 -1.36 -13.91 0.56
CA PRO A 144 -2.39 -12.89 0.54
C PRO A 144 -2.93 -12.57 1.95
N ALA A 145 -2.98 -11.28 2.25
CA ALA A 145 -3.79 -10.71 3.32
C ALA A 145 -5.09 -10.15 2.74
N PHE A 146 -6.23 -10.40 3.40
CA PHE A 146 -7.54 -9.95 2.94
C PHE A 146 -8.07 -8.81 3.81
N PHE A 147 -8.34 -7.68 3.19
CA PHE A 147 -8.92 -6.49 3.80
C PHE A 147 -10.42 -6.51 3.56
N LEU A 148 -11.19 -6.75 4.61
CA LEU A 148 -12.65 -6.78 4.54
C LEU A 148 -13.23 -5.44 5.00
N PRO A 149 -14.35 -4.96 4.41
CA PRO A 149 -14.93 -3.65 4.74
C PRO A 149 -15.23 -3.44 6.23
N ASP A 150 -15.70 -4.50 6.89
CA ASP A 150 -16.18 -4.47 8.28
C ASP A 150 -15.13 -4.98 9.28
N ALA A 151 -13.92 -5.29 8.83
CA ALA A 151 -12.85 -5.80 9.69
C ALA A 151 -11.87 -4.70 10.10
N GLU A 152 -11.54 -4.64 11.39
CA GLU A 152 -10.53 -3.71 11.94
C GLU A 152 -9.10 -4.14 11.64
N THR A 153 -8.89 -5.43 11.37
CA THR A 153 -7.59 -6.02 11.02
C THR A 153 -7.76 -6.90 9.79
N PRO A 154 -6.78 -6.94 8.89
CA PRO A 154 -6.84 -7.83 7.74
C PRO A 154 -6.79 -9.31 8.17
N VAL A 155 -7.49 -10.16 7.43
CA VAL A 155 -7.49 -11.61 7.62
C VAL A 155 -6.22 -12.16 6.98
N TRP A 156 -5.34 -12.71 7.80
CA TRP A 156 -4.03 -13.21 7.38
C TRP A 156 -3.55 -14.34 8.31
N ASN A 157 -2.49 -15.04 7.92
CA ASN A 157 -1.89 -16.16 8.68
C ASN A 157 -0.52 -15.79 9.29
N GLU A 158 0.09 -14.68 8.91
CA GLU A 158 1.34 -14.19 9.48
C GLU A 158 1.08 -13.17 10.59
N PRO A 159 1.87 -13.17 11.68
CA PRO A 159 1.79 -12.14 12.70
C PRO A 159 2.23 -10.78 12.11
N TRP A 160 1.43 -9.74 12.34
CA TRP A 160 1.80 -8.38 12.00
C TRP A 160 2.92 -7.91 12.94
N ILE A 161 4.11 -7.69 12.37
CA ILE A 161 5.32 -7.13 13.02
C ILE A 161 6.04 -8.13 13.95
#